data_AF-A0A5B8J0G6-F1
#
_entry.id   AF-A0A5B8J0G6-F1
#
_cell.length_a   1.000
_cell.length_b   1.000
_cell.length_c   1.000
_cell.angle_alpha   90.00
_cell.angle_beta   90.00
_cell.angle_gamma   90.00
#
_symmetry.space_group_name_H-M   'P 1'
#
loop_
_entity.id
_entity.type
_entity.pdbx_description
1 polymer ?
#
loop_
_entity_poly.entity_id
_entity_poly.type
_entity_poly.pdbx_seq_one_letter_code
_entity_poly.pdbx_strand_id
1 'polypeptide(L)'
;MQTSMLRLVALVTARYNWQRDEVSIGQAELSGLWGVTDRTVKREIKRLIESGYLIRTREGVKGRVAAYRLNHHFIAQVSQGCASSIGSDFAARVQSQRPVEQEQPKVLQLAEFVDRQQNRKIPENGTPWSQVCSLLKSRDPANYANWYSRLDGTAEGVTLVLEAQGGFLSGYVATHLADTLEQATRDALGPEWSVSIRRT
;
A
#
# COMPACT_ATOMS: atom_id res chain seq x y z
N MET A 1 25.85 -27.63 3.68
CA MET A 1 24.76 -26.65 3.52
C MET A 1 25.17 -25.22 3.91
N GLN A 2 25.93 -25.01 4.99
CA GLN A 2 26.35 -23.67 5.44
C GLN A 2 26.98 -22.78 4.35
N THR A 3 27.91 -23.31 3.55
CA THR A 3 28.53 -22.55 2.44
C THR A 3 27.53 -22.11 1.38
N SER A 4 26.55 -22.96 1.04
CA SER A 4 25.51 -22.62 0.06
C SER A 4 24.58 -21.52 0.58
N MET A 5 24.29 -21.52 1.89
CA MET A 5 23.51 -20.45 2.52
C MET A 5 24.26 -19.12 2.54
N LEU A 6 25.56 -19.12 2.87
CA LEU A 6 26.37 -17.90 2.82
C LEU A 6 26.41 -17.31 1.39
N ARG A 7 26.53 -18.16 0.37
CA ARG A 7 26.45 -17.75 -1.03
C ARG A 7 25.08 -17.20 -1.43
N LEU A 8 24.00 -17.79 -0.91
CA LEU A 8 22.64 -17.28 -1.09
C LEU A 8 22.51 -15.89 -0.47
N VAL A 9 22.98 -15.69 0.76
CA VAL A 9 22.99 -14.37 1.42
C VAL A 9 23.76 -13.35 0.59
N ALA A 10 24.98 -13.68 0.13
CA ALA A 10 25.78 -12.80 -0.71
C ALA A 10 25.09 -12.44 -2.05
N LEU A 11 24.39 -13.40 -2.67
CA LEU A 11 23.59 -13.15 -3.86
C LEU A 11 22.43 -12.18 -3.58
N VAL A 12 21.72 -12.41 -2.47
CA VAL A 12 20.57 -11.59 -2.11
C VAL A 12 20.99 -10.16 -1.81
N THR A 13 22.03 -9.98 -1.00
CA THR A 13 22.49 -8.65 -0.59
C THR A 13 23.11 -7.85 -1.74
N ALA A 14 23.76 -8.51 -2.70
CA ALA A 14 24.44 -7.81 -3.80
C ALA A 14 23.53 -7.47 -4.99
N ARG A 15 22.51 -8.30 -5.27
CA ARG A 15 21.80 -8.27 -6.56
C ARG A 15 20.29 -8.56 -6.52
N TYR A 16 19.69 -8.81 -5.36
CA TYR A 16 18.24 -9.05 -5.32
C TYR A 16 17.46 -7.77 -5.57
N ASN A 17 16.54 -7.81 -6.54
CA ASN A 17 15.60 -6.73 -6.77
C ASN A 17 14.31 -7.01 -6.01
N TRP A 18 14.12 -6.33 -4.88
CA TRP A 18 12.93 -6.48 -4.03
C TRP A 18 11.64 -6.01 -4.72
N GLN A 19 11.70 -5.00 -5.59
CA GLN A 19 10.52 -4.51 -6.31
C GLN A 19 10.03 -5.51 -7.35
N ARG A 20 10.94 -6.22 -8.02
CA ARG A 20 10.62 -7.21 -9.06
C ARG A 20 10.59 -8.65 -8.53
N ASP A 21 10.90 -8.85 -7.25
CA ASP A 21 11.06 -10.15 -6.60
C ASP A 21 11.93 -11.15 -7.40
N GLU A 22 13.06 -10.68 -7.93
CA GLU A 22 13.96 -11.52 -8.70
C GLU A 22 15.42 -11.08 -8.64
N VAL A 23 16.32 -12.00 -8.96
CA VAL A 23 17.73 -11.77 -9.26
C VAL A 23 18.04 -12.28 -10.66
N SER A 24 18.63 -11.40 -11.48
CA SER A 24 19.14 -11.71 -12.82
C SER A 24 20.63 -11.41 -12.84
N ILE A 25 21.48 -12.43 -12.92
CA ILE A 25 22.95 -12.29 -12.87
C ILE A 25 23.65 -13.39 -13.69
N GLY A 26 24.71 -13.01 -14.42
CA GLY A 26 25.46 -13.93 -15.28
C GLY A 26 26.27 -14.97 -14.48
N GLN A 27 26.65 -16.08 -15.13
CA GLN A 27 27.47 -17.11 -14.49
C GLN A 27 28.88 -16.60 -14.11
N ALA A 28 29.51 -15.82 -14.97
CA ALA A 28 30.82 -15.23 -14.70
C ALA A 28 30.76 -14.22 -13.52
N GLU A 29 29.70 -13.41 -13.45
CA GLU A 29 29.50 -12.49 -12.33
C GLU A 29 29.22 -13.25 -11.01
N LEU A 30 28.44 -14.33 -11.05
CA LEU A 30 28.24 -15.22 -9.90
C LEU A 30 29.55 -15.88 -9.46
N SER A 31 30.37 -16.31 -10.42
CA SER A 31 31.70 -16.88 -10.17
C SER A 31 32.59 -15.88 -9.42
N GLY A 32 32.61 -14.63 -9.88
CA GLY A 32 33.31 -13.53 -9.20
C GLY A 32 32.74 -13.24 -7.81
N LEU A 33 31.41 -13.09 -7.69
CA LEU A 33 30.75 -12.80 -6.41
C LEU A 33 31.03 -13.86 -5.34
N TRP A 34 31.11 -15.12 -5.73
CA TRP A 34 31.32 -16.24 -4.82
C TRP A 34 32.78 -16.69 -4.71
N GLY A 35 33.69 -16.14 -5.53
CA GLY A 35 35.10 -16.56 -5.59
C GLY A 35 35.28 -18.03 -5.98
N VAL A 36 34.45 -18.55 -6.90
CA VAL A 36 34.46 -19.97 -7.31
C VAL A 36 34.39 -20.13 -8.82
N THR A 37 34.63 -21.33 -9.34
CA THR A 37 34.52 -21.63 -10.77
C THR A 37 33.06 -21.69 -11.25
N ASP A 38 32.82 -21.43 -12.55
CA ASP A 38 31.49 -21.54 -13.18
C ASP A 38 30.83 -22.91 -12.99
N ARG A 39 31.63 -23.99 -13.01
CA ARG A 39 31.13 -25.35 -12.71
C ARG A 39 30.54 -25.42 -11.30
N THR A 40 31.19 -24.77 -10.34
CA THR A 40 30.72 -24.70 -8.96
C THR A 40 29.47 -23.83 -8.87
N VAL A 41 29.43 -22.70 -9.57
CA VAL A 41 28.23 -21.85 -9.65
C VAL A 41 27.00 -22.66 -10.09
N LYS A 42 27.11 -23.39 -11.20
CA LYS A 42 26.02 -24.23 -11.72
C LYS A 42 25.53 -25.24 -10.68
N ARG A 43 26.46 -25.89 -9.97
CA ARG A 43 26.14 -26.87 -8.93
C ARG A 43 25.46 -26.22 -7.71
N GLU A 44 25.92 -25.05 -7.28
CA GLU A 44 25.32 -24.34 -6.14
C GLU A 44 23.93 -23.81 -6.47
N ILE A 45 23.74 -23.21 -7.65
CA ILE A 45 22.41 -22.79 -8.12
C ILE A 45 21.46 -23.99 -8.21
N LYS A 46 21.90 -25.10 -8.82
CA LYS A 46 21.12 -26.33 -8.91
C LYS A 46 20.71 -26.82 -7.52
N ARG A 47 21.65 -26.88 -6.56
CA ARG A 47 21.38 -27.28 -5.18
C ARG A 47 20.36 -26.36 -4.49
N LEU A 48 20.49 -25.04 -4.65
CA LEU A 48 19.56 -24.07 -4.06
C LEU A 48 18.14 -24.19 -4.63
N ILE A 49 18.02 -24.54 -5.92
CA ILE A 49 16.74 -24.82 -6.56
C ILE A 49 16.15 -26.14 -6.06
N GLU A 50 16.94 -27.22 -6.08
CA GLU A 50 16.50 -28.55 -5.62
C GLU A 50 16.12 -28.56 -4.14
N SER A 51 16.79 -27.75 -3.33
CA SER A 51 16.48 -27.57 -1.91
C SER A 51 15.29 -26.65 -1.66
N GLY A 52 14.68 -26.09 -2.71
CA GLY A 52 13.48 -25.25 -2.61
C GLY A 52 13.71 -23.78 -2.25
N TYR A 53 14.94 -23.33 -2.01
CA TYR A 53 15.26 -21.93 -1.64
C TYR A 53 15.12 -20.94 -2.79
N LEU A 54 15.46 -21.38 -4.02
CA LEU A 54 15.32 -20.58 -5.23
C LEU A 54 14.30 -21.20 -6.18
N ILE A 55 13.51 -20.35 -6.81
CA ILE A 55 12.62 -20.73 -7.90
C ILE A 55 13.13 -20.06 -9.16
N ARG A 56 13.35 -20.84 -10.22
CA ARG A 56 13.74 -20.31 -11.52
C ARG A 56 12.50 -19.71 -12.20
N THR A 57 12.51 -18.39 -12.40
CA THR A 57 11.40 -17.66 -13.03
C THR A 57 11.58 -17.57 -14.53
N ARG A 58 12.83 -17.42 -14.99
CA ARG A 58 13.16 -17.33 -16.42
C ARG A 58 14.36 -18.18 -16.77
N GLU A 59 14.25 -18.88 -17.88
CA GLU A 59 15.37 -19.61 -18.44
C GLU A 59 16.44 -18.68 -19.04
N GLY A 60 17.71 -19.02 -18.81
CA GLY A 60 18.81 -18.40 -19.54
C GLY A 60 18.88 -18.98 -20.94
N VAL A 61 18.90 -18.12 -21.95
CA VAL A 61 19.04 -18.48 -23.37
C VAL A 61 20.18 -17.66 -23.98
N LYS A 62 20.62 -17.97 -25.21
CA LYS A 62 21.69 -17.22 -25.87
C LYS A 62 21.38 -15.71 -25.86
N GLY A 63 22.23 -14.91 -25.20
CA GLY A 63 22.08 -13.46 -25.06
C GLY A 63 21.16 -12.99 -23.92
N ARG A 64 20.53 -13.89 -23.14
CA ARG A 64 19.69 -13.53 -21.98
C ARG A 64 20.03 -14.35 -20.74
N VAL A 65 20.18 -13.66 -19.63
CA VAL A 65 20.54 -14.25 -18.34
C VAL A 65 19.30 -14.84 -17.65
N ALA A 66 19.49 -15.98 -16.99
CA ALA A 66 18.46 -16.63 -16.19
C ALA A 66 18.04 -15.74 -15.00
N ALA A 67 16.76 -15.82 -14.63
CA ALA A 67 16.23 -15.12 -13.47
C ALA A 67 15.75 -16.12 -12.41
N TYR A 68 15.99 -15.78 -11.16
CA TYR A 68 15.62 -16.58 -10.00
C TYR A 68 14.90 -15.71 -8.98
N ARG A 69 13.96 -16.28 -8.23
CA ARG A 69 13.31 -15.63 -7.08
C ARG A 69 13.53 -16.46 -5.83
N LEU A 70 13.45 -15.81 -4.67
CA LEU A 70 13.41 -16.50 -3.39
C LEU A 70 12.06 -17.20 -3.22
N ASN A 71 12.09 -18.41 -2.65
CA ASN A 71 10.88 -19.08 -2.22
C ASN A 71 10.51 -18.62 -0.81
N HIS A 72 9.91 -17.44 -0.70
CA HIS A 72 9.54 -16.83 0.59
C HIS A 72 8.69 -17.75 1.45
N HIS A 73 7.75 -18.48 0.84
CA HIS A 73 6.89 -19.42 1.55
C HIS A 73 7.69 -20.57 2.18
N PHE A 74 8.55 -21.23 1.41
CA PHE A 74 9.40 -22.30 1.93
C PHE A 74 10.37 -21.79 3.00
N ILE A 75 11.00 -20.62 2.78
CA ILE A 75 11.90 -20.00 3.74
C ILE A 75 11.17 -19.69 5.05
N ALA A 76 9.96 -19.12 4.98
CA ALA A 76 9.13 -18.85 6.13
C ALA A 76 8.82 -20.13 6.91
N GLN A 77 8.35 -21.18 6.22
CA GLN A 77 8.06 -22.48 6.83
C GLN A 77 9.27 -23.09 7.54
N VAL A 78 10.44 -23.10 6.89
CA VAL A 78 11.66 -23.65 7.50
C VAL A 78 12.13 -22.79 8.68
N SER A 79 11.98 -21.46 8.59
CA SER A 79 12.38 -20.53 9.66
C SER A 79 11.50 -20.60 10.92
N GLN A 80 10.23 -21.02 10.80
CA GLN A 80 9.36 -21.22 11.96
C GLN A 80 9.95 -22.22 12.95
N GLY A 81 10.59 -23.29 12.46
CA GLY A 81 11.18 -24.33 13.32
C GLY A 81 12.35 -23.85 14.19
N CYS A 82 12.98 -22.73 13.85
CA CYS A 82 14.09 -22.15 14.63
C CYS A 82 13.76 -20.79 15.27
N ALA A 83 12.51 -20.34 15.19
CA ALA A 83 12.09 -19.04 15.73
C ALA A 83 12.42 -18.88 17.23
N SER A 84 12.20 -19.94 18.03
CA SER A 84 12.50 -19.94 19.47
C SER A 84 14.00 -19.78 19.77
N SER A 85 14.89 -20.18 18.85
CA SER A 85 16.33 -20.04 19.02
C SER A 85 16.83 -18.62 18.74
N ILE A 86 16.04 -17.80 18.05
CA ILE A 86 16.37 -16.39 17.75
C ILE A 86 15.96 -15.49 18.93
N GLY A 87 14.78 -15.74 19.51
CA GLY A 87 14.29 -15.03 20.69
C GLY A 87 12.78 -15.08 20.81
N SER A 88 12.27 -14.89 22.04
CA SER A 88 10.83 -14.93 22.35
C SER A 88 10.02 -13.85 21.63
N ASP A 89 10.57 -12.65 21.43
CA ASP A 89 9.92 -11.58 20.64
C ASP A 89 9.73 -11.99 19.18
N PHE A 90 10.77 -12.53 18.53
CA PHE A 90 10.66 -13.00 17.14
C PHE A 90 9.65 -14.13 17.02
N ALA A 91 9.68 -15.11 17.93
CA ALA A 91 8.70 -16.19 17.97
C ALA A 91 7.26 -15.65 18.13
N ALA A 92 7.05 -14.67 19.01
CA ALA A 92 5.75 -14.02 19.17
C ALA A 92 5.29 -13.31 17.89
N ARG A 93 6.19 -12.63 17.17
CA ARG A 93 5.86 -11.96 15.88
C ARG A 93 5.51 -12.95 14.79
N VAL A 94 6.29 -14.03 14.64
CA VAL A 94 6.02 -15.09 13.66
C VAL A 94 4.69 -15.79 13.97
N GLN A 95 4.39 -16.03 15.24
CA GLN A 95 3.10 -16.61 15.65
C GLN A 95 1.92 -15.64 15.45
N SER A 96 2.14 -14.34 15.62
CA SER A 96 1.15 -13.28 15.37
C SER A 96 0.92 -13.06 13.88
N GLN A 97 1.90 -13.39 13.04
CA GLN A 97 1.75 -13.54 11.59
C GLN A 97 1.05 -14.87 11.28
N ARG A 98 -0.20 -15.04 11.74
CA ARG A 98 -1.10 -15.99 11.10
C ARG A 98 -1.19 -15.59 9.62
N PRO A 99 -1.28 -16.54 8.67
CA PRO A 99 -1.70 -16.19 7.33
C PRO A 99 -3.07 -15.54 7.50
N VAL A 100 -3.12 -14.22 7.36
CA VAL A 100 -4.34 -13.57 6.90
C VAL A 100 -4.53 -14.26 5.56
N GLU A 101 -5.45 -15.23 5.53
CA GLU A 101 -5.99 -15.78 4.30
C GLU A 101 -6.07 -14.62 3.34
N GLN A 102 -5.30 -14.69 2.26
CA GLN A 102 -5.02 -13.55 1.39
C GLN A 102 -6.34 -12.84 1.14
N GLU A 103 -6.61 -11.78 1.91
CA GLU A 103 -7.58 -10.78 1.54
C GLU A 103 -6.94 -10.30 0.26
N GLN A 104 -7.49 -10.80 -0.86
CA GLN A 104 -7.12 -10.34 -2.18
C GLN A 104 -6.98 -8.85 -2.03
N PRO A 105 -5.81 -8.26 -2.37
CA PRO A 105 -5.66 -6.82 -2.23
C PRO A 105 -6.92 -6.26 -2.84
N LYS A 106 -7.73 -5.54 -2.06
CA LYS A 106 -8.98 -4.96 -2.52
C LYS A 106 -8.55 -3.85 -3.47
N VAL A 107 -8.09 -4.27 -4.65
CA VAL A 107 -7.86 -3.45 -5.81
C VAL A 107 -9.26 -3.07 -6.21
N LEU A 108 -9.72 -1.98 -5.59
CA LEU A 108 -10.91 -1.28 -6.00
C LEU A 108 -10.74 -1.05 -7.49
N GLN A 109 -11.50 -1.79 -8.29
CA GLN A 109 -11.57 -1.51 -9.71
C GLN A 109 -12.01 -0.05 -9.82
N LEU A 110 -11.39 0.72 -10.72
CA LEU A 110 -11.70 2.15 -10.87
C LEU A 110 -13.22 2.39 -11.03
N ALA A 111 -13.92 1.42 -11.64
CA ALA A 111 -15.38 1.39 -11.73
C ALA A 111 -16.09 1.35 -10.35
N GLU A 112 -15.64 0.54 -9.40
CA GLU A 112 -16.20 0.48 -8.04
C GLU A 112 -15.90 1.75 -7.23
N PHE A 113 -14.76 2.41 -7.51
CA PHE A 113 -14.45 3.71 -6.91
C PHE A 113 -15.38 4.81 -7.44
N VAL A 114 -15.72 4.77 -8.73
CA VAL A 114 -16.68 5.68 -9.37
C VAL A 114 -18.12 5.38 -8.92
N ASP A 115 -18.49 4.12 -8.74
CA ASP A 115 -19.83 3.73 -8.30
C ASP A 115 -20.11 4.17 -6.84
N ARG A 116 -19.09 4.08 -5.96
CA ARG A 116 -19.19 4.68 -4.61
C ARG A 116 -19.24 6.22 -4.61
N GLN A 117 -18.69 6.87 -5.63
CA GLN A 117 -18.84 8.32 -5.80
C GLN A 117 -20.26 8.69 -6.29
N GLN A 118 -20.95 7.77 -6.97
CA GLN A 118 -22.30 7.97 -7.52
C GLN A 118 -23.42 7.70 -6.53
N ASN A 119 -23.26 6.76 -5.58
CA ASN A 119 -24.27 6.48 -4.54
C ASN A 119 -24.29 7.49 -3.38
N ARG A 120 -24.06 8.77 -3.70
CA ARG A 120 -23.87 9.84 -2.74
C ARG A 120 -25.19 10.54 -2.49
N LYS A 121 -25.54 10.75 -1.22
CA LYS A 121 -26.71 11.56 -0.84
C LYS A 121 -26.51 12.97 -1.42
N ILE A 122 -27.37 13.34 -2.36
CA ILE A 122 -27.42 14.70 -2.87
C ILE A 122 -27.99 15.56 -1.72
N PRO A 123 -27.32 16.64 -1.30
CA PRO A 123 -27.85 17.52 -0.27
C PRO A 123 -29.26 17.98 -0.65
N GLU A 124 -30.19 17.94 0.30
CA GLU A 124 -31.57 18.32 0.05
C GLU A 124 -31.62 19.78 -0.42
N ASN A 125 -32.28 20.01 -1.56
CA ASN A 125 -32.32 21.30 -2.23
C ASN A 125 -32.92 22.37 -1.30
N GLY A 126 -32.19 23.46 -1.06
CA GLY A 126 -32.65 24.59 -0.24
C GLY A 126 -32.05 24.64 1.18
N THR A 127 -31.24 23.65 1.57
CA THR A 127 -30.47 23.71 2.83
C THR A 127 -29.28 24.67 2.71
N PRO A 128 -28.83 25.30 3.81
CA PRO A 128 -27.60 26.11 3.82
C PRO A 128 -26.38 25.33 3.29
N TRP A 129 -26.29 24.03 3.58
CA TRP A 129 -25.24 23.17 3.04
C TRP A 129 -25.30 23.01 1.51
N SER A 130 -26.51 22.92 0.92
CA SER A 130 -26.66 22.83 -0.53
C SER A 130 -26.16 24.08 -1.28
N GLN A 131 -26.30 25.26 -0.66
CA GLN A 131 -25.81 26.53 -1.20
C GLN A 131 -24.27 26.58 -1.16
N VAL A 132 -23.67 26.19 -0.03
CA VAL A 132 -22.22 26.08 0.11
C VAL A 132 -21.65 25.02 -0.84
N CYS A 133 -22.30 23.88 -0.99
CA CYS A 133 -21.91 22.84 -1.95
C CYS A 133 -21.90 23.35 -3.39
N SER A 134 -22.91 24.13 -3.79
CA SER A 134 -23.00 24.70 -5.13
C SER A 134 -21.84 25.65 -5.41
N LEU A 135 -21.49 26.48 -4.43
CA LEU A 135 -20.35 27.39 -4.54
C LEU A 135 -19.02 26.64 -4.59
N LEU A 136 -18.80 25.66 -3.70
CA LEU A 136 -17.59 24.84 -3.67
C LEU A 136 -17.38 24.07 -4.99
N LYS A 137 -18.46 23.49 -5.54
CA LYS A 137 -18.42 22.81 -6.83
C LYS A 137 -18.10 23.76 -7.99
N SER A 138 -18.58 24.99 -7.94
CA SER A 138 -18.26 26.01 -8.95
C SER A 138 -16.80 26.47 -8.90
N ARG A 139 -16.19 26.50 -7.71
CA ARG A 139 -14.79 26.89 -7.50
C ARG A 139 -13.81 25.80 -7.91
N ASP A 140 -14.03 24.59 -7.40
CA ASP A 140 -13.17 23.45 -7.68
C ASP A 140 -14.00 22.15 -7.69
N PRO A 141 -14.41 21.69 -8.88
CA PRO A 141 -15.16 20.45 -9.03
C PRO A 141 -14.42 19.21 -8.53
N ALA A 142 -13.08 19.19 -8.64
CA ALA A 142 -12.27 18.03 -8.28
C ALA A 142 -12.14 17.90 -6.76
N ASN A 143 -11.82 18.99 -6.07
CA ASN A 143 -11.78 18.98 -4.60
C ASN A 143 -13.16 18.76 -3.98
N TYR A 144 -14.21 19.33 -4.58
CA TYR A 144 -15.58 19.04 -4.19
C TYR A 144 -15.90 17.54 -4.26
N ALA A 145 -15.62 16.89 -5.39
CA ALA A 145 -15.89 15.46 -5.58
C ALA A 145 -15.11 14.57 -4.60
N ASN A 146 -13.84 14.89 -4.36
CA ASN A 146 -12.96 14.06 -3.54
C ASN A 146 -13.21 14.20 -2.04
N TRP A 147 -13.49 15.41 -1.56
CA TRP A 147 -13.52 15.72 -0.13
C TRP A 147 -14.89 16.19 0.34
N TYR A 148 -15.33 17.37 -0.11
CA TYR A 148 -16.49 18.06 0.48
C TYR A 148 -17.80 17.31 0.32
N SER A 149 -18.00 16.65 -0.81
CA SER A 149 -19.25 15.92 -1.01
C SER A 149 -19.36 14.66 -0.14
N ARG A 150 -18.28 14.24 0.56
CA ARG A 150 -18.31 13.12 1.54
C ARG A 150 -18.79 13.59 2.92
N LEU A 151 -19.11 14.87 3.05
CA LEU A 151 -19.59 15.49 4.28
C LEU A 151 -21.10 15.67 4.20
N ASP A 152 -21.77 15.29 5.26
CA ASP A 152 -23.18 15.58 5.48
C ASP A 152 -23.27 16.83 6.35
N GLY A 153 -24.02 17.83 5.89
CA GLY A 153 -24.08 19.15 6.54
C GLY A 153 -25.49 19.47 7.02
N THR A 154 -25.59 19.87 8.29
CA THR A 154 -26.82 20.36 8.92
C THR A 154 -26.58 21.77 9.47
N ALA A 155 -27.61 22.62 9.39
CA ALA A 155 -27.54 23.96 9.95
C ALA A 155 -28.10 23.96 11.37
N GLU A 156 -27.28 24.35 12.35
CA GLU A 156 -27.67 24.57 13.73
C GLU A 156 -27.59 26.08 14.01
N GLY A 157 -28.67 26.82 13.74
CA GLY A 157 -28.70 28.28 13.87
C GLY A 157 -27.81 28.97 12.82
N VAL A 158 -26.73 29.60 13.27
CA VAL A 158 -25.72 30.29 12.42
C VAL A 158 -24.43 29.47 12.26
N THR A 159 -24.46 28.21 12.69
CA THR A 159 -23.33 27.29 12.58
C THR A 159 -23.67 26.17 11.63
N LEU A 160 -22.84 25.99 10.61
CA LEU A 160 -22.90 24.85 9.71
C LEU A 160 -22.10 23.70 10.32
N VAL A 161 -22.81 22.65 10.75
CA VAL A 161 -22.21 21.45 11.32
C VAL A 161 -22.04 20.40 10.22
N LEU A 162 -20.80 19.94 10.03
CA LEU A 162 -20.44 18.95 9.03
C LEU A 162 -20.01 17.64 9.68
N GLU A 163 -20.61 16.54 9.26
CA GLU A 163 -20.27 15.20 9.70
C GLU A 163 -19.46 14.47 8.62
N ALA A 164 -18.32 13.91 9.02
CA ALA A 164 -17.41 13.20 8.13
C ALA A 164 -17.48 11.69 8.36
N GLN A 165 -17.58 10.92 7.26
CA GLN A 165 -17.58 9.45 7.26
C GLN A 165 -16.18 8.84 7.52
N GLY A 166 -15.52 9.26 8.61
CA GLY A 166 -14.24 8.71 9.07
C GLY A 166 -13.26 9.75 9.60
N GLY A 167 -12.46 9.37 10.61
CA GLY A 167 -11.49 10.25 11.27
C GLY A 167 -10.46 10.88 10.33
N PHE A 168 -10.00 10.13 9.32
CA PHE A 168 -9.06 10.65 8.32
C PHE A 168 -9.66 11.80 7.50
N LEU A 169 -10.91 11.66 7.03
CA LEU A 169 -11.60 12.70 6.26
C LEU A 169 -11.76 13.97 7.10
N SER A 170 -12.22 13.83 8.36
CA SER A 170 -12.37 14.97 9.26
C SER A 170 -11.05 15.72 9.51
N GLY A 171 -9.96 14.98 9.73
CA GLY A 171 -8.65 15.56 9.98
C GLY A 171 -8.08 16.25 8.74
N TYR A 172 -8.17 15.59 7.59
CA TYR A 172 -7.67 16.17 6.34
C TYR A 172 -8.41 17.45 5.98
N VAL A 173 -9.74 17.47 6.09
CA VAL A 173 -10.56 18.66 5.81
C VAL A 173 -10.23 19.77 6.80
N ALA A 174 -10.14 19.47 8.09
CA ALA A 174 -9.81 20.46 9.12
C ALA A 174 -8.40 21.05 8.96
N THR A 175 -7.43 20.28 8.47
CA THR A 175 -6.04 20.76 8.33
C THR A 175 -5.76 21.47 7.01
N HIS A 176 -6.34 21.01 5.89
CA HIS A 176 -5.95 21.48 4.55
C HIS A 176 -7.05 22.24 3.82
N LEU A 177 -8.30 22.07 4.22
CA LEU A 177 -9.46 22.55 3.45
C LEU A 177 -10.40 23.43 4.28
N ALA A 178 -10.05 23.74 5.53
CA ALA A 178 -10.84 24.53 6.46
C ALA A 178 -11.01 25.98 5.96
N ASP A 179 -9.93 26.64 5.56
CA ASP A 179 -9.98 28.04 5.10
C ASP A 179 -10.90 28.22 3.89
N THR A 180 -10.81 27.30 2.92
CA THR A 180 -11.64 27.34 1.71
C THR A 180 -13.11 27.09 2.03
N LEU A 181 -13.38 26.21 2.99
CA LEU A 181 -14.72 25.87 3.45
C LEU A 181 -15.36 27.02 4.25
N GLU A 182 -14.62 27.67 5.14
CA GLU A 182 -15.09 28.84 5.87
C GLU A 182 -15.38 30.02 4.96
N GLN A 183 -14.49 30.28 3.98
CA GLN A 183 -14.71 31.32 2.97
C GLN A 183 -15.96 31.02 2.15
N ALA A 184 -16.10 29.80 1.64
CA ALA A 184 -17.29 29.42 0.87
C ALA A 184 -18.58 29.50 1.70
N THR A 185 -18.51 29.22 3.00
CA THR A 185 -19.66 29.34 3.91
C THR A 185 -20.05 30.80 4.09
N ARG A 186 -19.08 31.69 4.35
CA ARG A 186 -19.32 33.13 4.48
C ARG A 186 -19.84 33.76 3.20
N ASP A 187 -19.30 33.34 2.05
CA ASP A 187 -19.70 33.87 0.75
C ASP A 187 -21.11 33.41 0.33
N ALA A 188 -21.52 32.21 0.72
CA ALA A 188 -22.85 31.67 0.38
C ALA A 188 -23.95 32.09 1.36
N LEU A 189 -23.64 32.17 2.67
CA LEU A 189 -24.65 32.32 3.73
C LEU A 189 -24.55 33.65 4.49
N GLY A 190 -23.42 34.35 4.40
CA GLY A 190 -23.16 35.62 5.08
C GLY A 190 -22.05 35.55 6.15
N PRO A 191 -21.53 36.70 6.61
CA PRO A 191 -20.35 36.77 7.47
C PRO A 191 -20.57 36.24 8.89
N GLU A 192 -21.82 36.14 9.35
CA GLU A 192 -22.20 35.65 10.68
C GLU A 192 -22.09 34.12 10.79
N TRP A 193 -21.88 33.41 9.67
CA TRP A 193 -21.86 31.95 9.64
C TRP A 193 -20.49 31.37 9.97
N SER A 194 -20.50 30.38 10.87
CA SER A 194 -19.32 29.60 11.24
C SER A 194 -19.45 28.14 10.84
N VAL A 195 -18.34 27.42 10.75
CA VAL A 195 -18.31 26.00 10.37
C VAL A 195 -17.74 25.17 11.51
N SER A 196 -18.38 24.05 11.83
CA SER A 196 -17.88 23.07 12.79
C SER A 196 -17.88 21.68 12.17
N ILE A 197 -16.76 20.95 12.27
CA ILE A 197 -16.63 19.60 11.74
C ILE A 197 -16.69 18.61 12.90
N ARG A 198 -17.72 17.76 12.93
CA ARG A 198 -17.87 16.67 13.89
C ARG A 198 -17.34 15.36 13.30
N ARG A 199 -16.74 14.54 14.17
CA ARG A 199 -16.36 13.16 13.86
C ARG A 199 -17.54 12.25 14.16
N THR A 200 -17.95 11.46 13.18
CA THR A 200 -18.87 10.33 13.37
C THR A 200 -18.12 9.11 13.90
#